data_AF-A0A4R6LGS1-F1
#
_entry.id   AF-A0A4R6LGS1-F1
#
_cell.length_a   1.000
_cell.length_b   1.000
_cell.length_c   1.000
_cell.angle_alpha   90.00
_cell.angle_beta   90.00
_cell.angle_gamma   90.00
#
_symmetry.space_group_name_H-M   'P 1'
#
loop_
_entity.id
_entity.type
_entity.pdbx_description
1 polymer ?
#
loop_
_entity_poly.entity_id
_entity_poly.type
_entity_poly.pdbx_seq_one_letter_code
_entity_poly.pdbx_strand_id
1 'polypeptide(L)'
;MEERLKDYERTIIRKHSFGSPKYKEDFHTSLSQTIFIPIVEKTILKLGWDIVYKDEKSIEAKRKEKSLGIERWTEAITITFNHGNVEVKSESLGNEMWDNGRNSKRVKLFIHAFKETENEFDREALNELEKETEAKNNWDDYVIPDHLPAPHASRKKNFSIVSIGSLIISLLLGLVIATISIHGIYFIGVFEVLVGISLAYLLKYLIKWSNFTEIKKMEYLLMGMVFLTYFSNQYFQFEIILLENNLERISFFEFLKIRLEQGLTIKTLNTGWIGLIVSWIVQLVLTYYVAFLRLLSIITTYQLEKIPVEVLDFCNYHFIKGKSEQEVRNELSKKGWTLIENQNEVFEAVGAIYGKIELGRLK
;
A
#
# COMPACT_ATOMS: atom_id res chain seq x y z
N MET A 1 18.64 12.98 9.33
CA MET A 1 19.21 12.88 10.69
C MET A 1 20.37 13.82 10.87
N GLU A 2 20.22 14.74 11.81
CA GLU A 2 21.26 15.68 12.28
C GLU A 2 22.47 14.95 12.89
N GLU A 3 23.65 15.56 12.85
CA GLU A 3 24.90 14.92 13.31
C GLU A 3 24.91 14.61 14.81
N ARG A 4 24.40 15.52 15.65
CA ARG A 4 24.34 15.32 17.11
C ARG A 4 23.52 14.08 17.50
N LEU A 5 22.41 13.85 16.82
CA LEU A 5 21.56 12.67 17.02
C LEU A 5 22.27 11.37 16.57
N LYS A 6 23.11 11.43 15.54
CA LYS A 6 23.94 10.27 15.12
C LYS A 6 25.01 9.95 16.15
N ASP A 7 25.59 10.95 16.80
CA ASP A 7 26.60 10.74 17.83
C ASP A 7 25.97 10.16 19.11
N TYR A 8 24.85 10.70 19.56
CA TYR A 8 24.08 10.12 20.67
C TYR A 8 23.62 8.69 20.36
N GLU A 9 23.17 8.44 19.14
CA GLU A 9 22.78 7.10 18.71
C GLU A 9 23.91 6.05 18.96
N ARG A 10 25.18 6.43 18.82
CA ARG A 10 26.33 5.53 19.06
C ARG A 10 26.55 5.20 20.54
N THR A 11 26.13 6.07 21.45
CA THR A 11 26.32 5.90 22.90
C THR A 11 25.19 5.10 23.56
N ILE A 12 24.10 4.81 22.85
CA ILE A 12 22.94 4.11 23.41
C ILE A 12 23.27 2.64 23.72
N ILE A 13 23.10 2.27 24.99
CA ILE A 13 23.19 0.88 25.45
C ILE A 13 21.99 0.08 24.90
N ARG A 14 22.32 -0.94 24.13
CA ARG A 14 21.38 -1.83 23.45
C ARG A 14 20.84 -2.90 24.40
N LYS A 15 19.53 -3.10 24.36
CA LYS A 15 18.84 -4.28 24.92
C LYS A 15 18.35 -5.14 23.78
N HIS A 16 18.75 -6.41 23.78
CA HIS A 16 18.42 -7.37 22.72
C HIS A 16 17.05 -8.00 22.96
N SER A 17 16.32 -8.28 21.88
CA SER A 17 15.02 -8.95 21.89
C SER A 17 15.05 -10.16 20.94
N PHE A 18 14.39 -11.26 21.34
CA PHE A 18 14.38 -12.53 20.62
C PHE A 18 12.95 -13.00 20.28
N GLY A 19 12.81 -13.78 19.21
CA GLY A 19 11.55 -14.38 18.75
C GLY A 19 10.70 -13.42 17.94
N SER A 20 10.04 -12.46 18.60
CA SER A 20 9.32 -11.36 17.96
C SER A 20 9.98 -10.07 18.42
N PRO A 21 11.02 -9.59 17.72
CA PRO A 21 11.82 -8.47 18.18
C PRO A 21 10.99 -7.19 18.26
N LYS A 22 10.58 -6.89 19.50
CA LYS A 22 9.90 -5.66 19.89
C LYS A 22 10.54 -5.11 21.15
N TYR A 23 10.57 -3.79 21.26
CA TYR A 23 10.96 -3.08 22.46
C TYR A 23 9.98 -1.94 22.70
N LYS A 24 9.65 -1.70 23.97
CA LYS A 24 8.80 -0.59 24.37
C LYS A 24 9.35 0.10 25.60
N GLU A 25 9.15 1.40 25.66
CA GLU A 25 9.53 2.23 26.80
C GLU A 25 8.54 3.39 26.92
N ASP A 26 8.15 3.67 28.15
CA ASP A 26 7.20 4.72 28.46
C ASP A 26 7.93 5.92 29.06
N PHE A 27 7.52 7.13 28.72
CA PHE A 27 7.99 8.34 29.37
C PHE A 27 6.84 9.33 29.58
N HIS A 28 7.05 10.28 30.49
CA HIS A 28 6.06 11.31 30.81
C HIS A 28 6.41 12.64 30.14
N THR A 29 5.41 13.36 29.65
CA THR A 29 5.51 14.71 29.09
C THR A 29 4.40 15.60 29.63
N SER A 30 4.68 16.89 29.75
CA SER A 30 3.71 17.92 30.15
C SER A 30 2.91 18.50 28.98
N LEU A 31 3.15 18.03 27.76
CA LEU A 31 2.47 18.53 26.57
C LEU A 31 0.99 18.13 26.56
N SER A 32 0.14 19.02 26.05
CA SER A 32 -1.26 18.72 25.76
C SER A 32 -1.37 17.75 24.58
N GLN A 33 -2.51 17.04 24.49
CA GLN A 33 -2.76 16.08 23.41
C GLN A 33 -2.71 16.75 22.02
N THR A 34 -3.17 18.01 21.96
CA THR A 34 -3.23 18.85 20.75
C THR A 34 -1.84 19.12 20.17
N ILE A 35 -0.85 19.47 20.99
CA ILE A 35 0.52 19.80 20.52
C ILE A 35 1.46 18.60 20.48
N PHE A 36 1.09 17.49 21.13
CA PHE A 36 1.91 16.29 21.17
C PHE A 36 2.26 15.77 19.78
N ILE A 37 1.24 15.53 18.93
CA ILE A 37 1.44 14.98 17.59
C ILE A 37 2.33 15.89 16.71
N PRO A 38 2.10 17.22 16.62
CA PRO A 38 3.02 18.13 15.91
C PRO A 38 4.48 18.05 16.36
N ILE A 39 4.73 17.94 17.67
CA ILE A 39 6.09 17.83 18.21
C ILE A 39 6.72 16.49 17.84
N VAL A 40 5.94 15.40 17.88
CA VAL A 40 6.39 14.10 17.41
C VAL A 40 6.69 14.12 15.91
N GLU A 41 5.86 14.77 15.08
CA GLU A 41 6.12 14.93 13.65
C GLU A 41 7.47 15.64 13.39
N LYS A 42 7.71 16.76 14.07
CA LYS A 42 9.01 17.47 13.99
C LYS A 42 10.17 16.57 14.43
N THR A 43 9.98 15.79 15.50
CA THR A 43 10.99 14.84 16.00
C THR A 43 11.31 13.76 14.96
N ILE A 44 10.29 13.15 14.35
CA ILE A 44 10.44 12.12 13.32
C ILE A 44 11.16 12.67 12.09
N LEU A 45 10.83 13.90 11.66
CA LEU A 45 11.51 14.57 10.55
C LEU A 45 12.99 14.81 10.85
N LYS A 46 13.35 15.28 12.06
CA LYS A 46 14.75 15.42 12.48
C LYS A 46 15.50 14.09 12.44
N LEU A 47 14.86 13.00 12.85
CA LEU A 47 15.41 11.65 12.78
C LEU A 47 15.53 11.12 11.34
N GLY A 48 14.87 11.75 10.38
CA GLY A 48 14.85 11.34 8.97
C GLY A 48 14.12 10.03 8.75
N TRP A 49 13.06 9.78 9.53
CA TRP A 49 12.17 8.64 9.35
C TRP A 49 10.93 9.06 8.58
N ASP A 50 10.28 8.12 7.91
CA ASP A 50 9.08 8.39 7.12
C ASP A 50 7.85 8.17 8.00
N ILE A 51 6.99 9.19 8.13
CA ILE A 51 5.68 9.04 8.77
C ILE A 51 4.80 8.21 7.83
N VAL A 52 4.24 7.12 8.34
CA VAL A 52 3.37 6.19 7.57
C VAL A 52 1.93 6.20 8.04
N TYR A 53 1.69 6.61 9.29
CA TYR A 53 0.37 6.72 9.89
C TYR A 53 0.35 7.80 10.96
N LYS A 54 -0.77 8.50 11.10
CA LYS A 54 -1.02 9.50 12.14
C LYS A 54 -2.51 9.55 12.44
N ASP A 55 -2.84 9.59 13.72
CA ASP A 55 -4.15 9.95 14.24
C ASP A 55 -4.00 11.00 15.38
N GLU A 56 -5.07 11.24 16.15
CA GLU A 56 -5.09 12.23 17.22
C GLU A 56 -4.20 11.89 18.44
N LYS A 57 -3.86 10.61 18.64
CA LYS A 57 -3.14 10.10 19.82
C LYS A 57 -1.93 9.26 19.47
N SER A 58 -1.78 8.85 18.21
CA SER A 58 -0.75 7.94 17.78
C SER A 58 -0.15 8.35 16.44
N ILE A 59 1.13 8.05 16.29
CA ILE A 59 1.87 8.28 15.07
C ILE A 59 2.85 7.12 14.86
N GLU A 60 2.85 6.59 13.65
CA GLU A 60 3.72 5.51 13.23
C GLU A 60 4.70 6.04 12.18
N ALA A 61 5.97 5.74 12.37
CA ALA A 61 7.01 6.04 11.41
C ALA A 61 7.84 4.80 11.09
N LYS A 62 8.36 4.74 9.86
CA LYS A 62 9.25 3.67 9.41
C LYS A 62 10.62 4.25 9.07
N ARG A 63 11.66 3.55 9.52
CA ARG A 63 13.04 3.89 9.18
C ARG A 63 13.43 3.19 7.88
N LYS A 64 13.98 3.96 6.94
CA LYS A 64 14.68 3.42 5.76
C LYS A 64 16.15 3.17 6.08
N GLU A 65 16.65 2.02 5.66
CA GLU A 65 18.08 1.75 5.57
C GLU A 65 18.44 1.43 4.13
N LYS A 66 19.54 2.03 3.65
CA LYS A 66 20.06 1.78 2.32
C LYS A 66 21.05 0.63 2.41
N SER A 67 20.67 -0.54 1.90
CA SER A 67 21.55 -1.71 1.81
C SER A 67 21.66 -2.16 0.36
N LEU A 68 22.90 -2.27 -0.14
CA LEU A 68 23.19 -2.68 -1.53
C LEU A 68 22.42 -1.87 -2.60
N GLY A 69 22.29 -0.56 -2.40
CA GLY A 69 21.62 0.34 -3.35
C GLY A 69 20.09 0.29 -3.32
N ILE A 70 19.48 -0.56 -2.49
CA ILE A 70 18.03 -0.67 -2.33
C ILE A 70 17.65 -0.09 -0.97
N GLU A 71 16.70 0.84 -0.96
CA GLU A 71 16.10 1.35 0.27
C GLU A 71 15.01 0.39 0.74
N ARG A 72 15.11 -0.07 1.99
CA ARG A 72 14.09 -0.93 2.61
C ARG A 72 13.75 -0.40 3.99
N TRP A 73 12.48 -0.55 4.36
CA TRP A 73 12.05 -0.32 5.73
C TRP A 73 12.51 -1.46 6.63
N THR A 74 13.14 -1.10 7.75
CA THR A 74 13.78 -2.06 8.65
C THR A 74 13.05 -2.17 9.99
N GLU A 75 12.65 -1.03 10.55
CA GLU A 75 11.93 -0.94 11.81
C GLU A 75 10.75 0.02 11.68
N ALA A 76 9.64 -0.32 12.32
CA ALA A 76 8.53 0.58 12.59
C ALA A 76 8.63 1.08 14.04
N ILE A 77 8.29 2.35 14.25
CA ILE A 77 8.13 2.94 15.56
C ILE A 77 6.71 3.49 15.68
N THR A 78 6.00 3.07 16.71
CA THR A 78 4.67 3.55 17.07
C THR A 78 4.78 4.33 18.36
N ILE A 79 4.31 5.57 18.33
CA ILE A 79 4.29 6.47 19.48
C ILE A 79 2.84 6.74 19.82
N THR A 80 2.44 6.44 21.05
CA THR A 80 1.06 6.58 21.52
C THR A 80 1.00 7.46 22.75
N PHE A 81 0.15 8.47 22.74
CA PHE A 81 -0.10 9.39 23.85
C PHE A 81 -1.36 9.01 24.61
N ASN A 82 -1.23 8.93 25.94
CA ASN A 82 -2.32 8.67 26.84
C ASN A 82 -2.19 9.54 28.10
N HIS A 83 -2.86 10.71 28.08
CA HIS A 83 -2.97 11.62 29.22
C HIS A 83 -1.62 11.95 29.90
N GLY A 84 -0.62 12.39 29.11
CA GLY A 84 0.72 12.76 29.58
C GLY A 84 1.71 11.60 29.63
N ASN A 85 1.25 10.35 29.52
CA ASN A 85 2.13 9.19 29.35
C ASN A 85 2.27 8.83 27.87
N VAL A 86 3.50 8.69 27.41
CA VAL A 86 3.84 8.35 26.02
C VAL A 86 4.44 6.96 25.99
N GLU A 87 3.76 6.02 25.34
CA GLU A 87 4.32 4.70 25.03
C GLU A 87 5.04 4.79 23.68
N VAL A 88 6.33 4.47 23.67
CA VAL A 88 7.13 4.39 22.45
C VAL A 88 7.49 2.92 22.21
N LYS A 89 6.98 2.37 21.12
CA LYS A 89 7.16 0.97 20.75
C LYS A 89 7.90 0.89 19.43
N SER A 90 8.93 0.06 19.34
CA SER A 90 9.62 -0.23 18.09
C SER A 90 9.60 -1.73 17.80
N GLU A 91 9.28 -2.08 16.56
CA GLU A 91 9.18 -3.45 16.07
C GLU A 91 9.97 -3.62 14.76
N SER A 92 10.64 -4.74 14.60
CA SER A 92 11.35 -5.05 13.36
C SER A 92 10.35 -5.55 12.30
N LEU A 93 10.50 -5.05 11.07
CA LEU A 93 9.59 -5.36 9.95
C LEU A 93 10.01 -6.61 9.15
N GLY A 94 11.22 -7.13 9.39
CA GLY A 94 11.73 -8.34 8.77
C GLY A 94 11.41 -9.61 9.57
N ASN A 95 11.63 -10.78 8.95
CA ASN A 95 11.51 -12.10 9.60
C ASN A 95 12.72 -12.42 10.52
N GLU A 96 13.28 -11.41 11.16
CA GLU A 96 14.46 -11.56 12.00
C GLU A 96 14.03 -12.07 13.38
N MET A 97 14.59 -13.19 13.84
CA MET A 97 14.31 -13.73 15.17
C MET A 97 15.11 -13.02 16.28
N TRP A 98 15.95 -12.06 15.91
CA TRP A 98 16.83 -11.31 16.81
C TRP A 98 17.09 -9.90 16.26
N ASP A 99 16.87 -8.86 17.08
CA ASP A 99 17.05 -7.47 16.65
C ASP A 99 18.45 -6.90 16.85
N ASN A 100 19.35 -7.63 17.52
CA ASN A 100 20.65 -7.12 17.95
C ASN A 100 20.55 -5.77 18.72
N GLY A 101 19.44 -5.59 19.44
CA GLY A 101 19.07 -4.39 20.18
C GLY A 101 18.88 -3.13 19.33
N ARG A 102 18.51 -3.31 18.05
CA ARG A 102 18.07 -2.21 17.18
C ARG A 102 16.84 -1.52 17.74
N ASN A 103 15.80 -2.25 18.10
CA ASN A 103 14.54 -1.64 18.55
C ASN A 103 14.72 -0.80 19.82
N SER A 104 15.47 -1.30 20.82
CA SER A 104 15.77 -0.52 22.03
C SER A 104 16.60 0.73 21.76
N LYS A 105 17.51 0.66 20.78
CA LYS A 105 18.25 1.82 20.31
C LYS A 105 17.33 2.87 19.68
N ARG A 106 16.35 2.44 18.86
CA ARG A 106 15.38 3.34 18.19
C ARG A 106 14.48 4.04 19.20
N VAL A 107 13.91 3.29 20.15
CA VAL A 107 13.05 3.85 21.19
C VAL A 107 13.81 4.90 22.01
N LYS A 108 15.01 4.58 22.50
CA LYS A 108 15.81 5.53 23.29
C LYS A 108 16.28 6.75 22.50
N LEU A 109 16.60 6.57 21.21
CA LEU A 109 16.96 7.66 20.32
C LEU A 109 15.77 8.60 20.11
N PHE A 110 14.58 8.05 19.89
CA PHE A 110 13.36 8.83 19.75
C PHE A 110 13.07 9.62 21.03
N ILE A 111 13.10 8.99 22.21
CA ILE A 111 12.84 9.66 23.50
C ILE A 111 13.82 10.83 23.72
N HIS A 112 15.10 10.65 23.37
CA HIS A 112 16.08 11.74 23.46
C HIS A 112 15.76 12.88 22.48
N ALA A 113 15.55 12.56 21.21
CA ALA A 113 15.25 13.56 20.18
C ALA A 113 13.92 14.29 20.46
N PHE A 114 12.96 13.60 21.06
CA PHE A 114 11.69 14.18 21.49
C PHE A 114 11.92 15.21 22.60
N LYS A 115 12.66 14.86 23.65
CA LYS A 115 12.98 15.79 24.74
C LYS A 115 13.79 17.00 24.25
N GLU A 116 14.73 16.79 23.34
CA GLU A 116 15.48 17.89 22.71
C GLU A 116 14.55 18.80 21.92
N THR A 117 13.64 18.22 21.13
CA THR A 117 12.65 18.98 20.35
C THR A 117 11.64 19.68 21.24
N GLU A 118 11.16 19.06 22.31
CA GLU A 118 10.25 19.66 23.31
C GLU A 118 10.90 20.88 23.98
N ASN A 119 12.19 20.79 24.32
CA ASN A 119 12.94 21.87 24.95
C ASN A 119 13.26 23.06 24.02
N GLU A 120 13.13 22.89 22.70
CA GLU A 120 13.30 24.00 21.74
C GLU A 120 12.09 24.94 21.71
N PHE A 121 10.93 24.52 22.20
CA PHE A 121 9.74 25.36 22.27
C PHE A 121 9.64 26.01 23.65
N ASP A 122 9.61 27.33 23.68
CA ASP A 122 9.19 28.06 24.86
C ASP A 122 7.65 27.98 25.03
N ARG A 123 7.15 28.44 26.17
CA ARG A 123 5.71 28.40 26.47
C ARG A 123 4.88 29.21 25.47
N GLU A 124 5.43 30.26 24.89
CA GLU A 124 4.73 31.10 23.92
C GLU A 124 4.60 30.38 22.58
N ALA A 125 5.68 29.75 22.11
CA ALA A 125 5.72 28.93 20.89
C ALA A 125 4.88 27.65 21.03
N LEU A 126 4.81 27.04 22.22
CA LEU A 126 3.89 25.92 22.47
C LEU A 126 2.43 26.36 22.37
N ASN A 127 2.07 27.52 22.92
CA ASN A 127 0.71 28.07 22.83
C ASN A 127 0.36 28.50 21.39
N GLU A 128 1.31 29.04 20.63
CA GLU A 128 1.11 29.36 19.22
C GLU A 128 0.93 28.08 18.39
N LEU A 129 1.76 27.06 18.63
CA LEU A 129 1.61 25.75 17.99
C LEU A 129 0.28 25.07 18.36
N GLU A 130 -0.18 25.25 19.60
CA GLU A 130 -1.51 24.79 20.04
C GLU A 130 -2.60 25.48 19.25
N LYS A 131 -2.58 26.82 19.15
CA LYS A 131 -3.53 27.58 18.34
C LYS A 131 -3.49 27.23 16.85
N GLU A 132 -2.32 27.02 16.27
CA GLU A 132 -2.18 26.60 14.87
C GLU A 132 -2.73 25.20 14.64
N THR A 133 -2.49 24.29 15.59
CA THR A 133 -2.93 22.89 15.48
C THR A 133 -4.43 22.79 15.73
N GLU A 134 -4.94 23.56 16.69
CA GLU A 134 -6.36 23.77 16.88
C GLU A 134 -6.96 24.37 15.62
N ALA A 135 -6.44 25.46 15.04
CA ALA A 135 -6.99 26.01 13.79
C ALA A 135 -7.01 25.02 12.61
N LYS A 136 -6.03 24.11 12.52
CA LYS A 136 -5.99 23.06 11.47
C LYS A 136 -6.98 21.92 11.71
N ASN A 137 -7.17 21.51 12.97
CA ASN A 137 -8.05 20.41 13.33
C ASN A 137 -9.48 20.89 13.65
N ASN A 138 -9.62 22.17 13.96
CA ASN A 138 -10.87 22.83 14.28
C ASN A 138 -11.56 23.24 12.98
N TRP A 139 -12.38 22.32 12.52
CA TRP A 139 -13.30 22.56 11.43
C TRP A 139 -14.40 23.57 11.82
N ASP A 140 -14.52 24.03 13.08
CA ASP A 140 -15.53 25.03 13.48
C ASP A 140 -15.36 26.37 12.74
N ASP A 141 -14.12 26.73 12.39
CA ASP A 141 -13.81 27.94 11.62
C ASP A 141 -13.74 27.68 10.09
N TYR A 142 -14.14 26.47 9.64
CA TYR A 142 -14.21 26.16 8.22
C TYR A 142 -15.22 27.06 7.51
N VAL A 143 -14.71 27.94 6.66
CA VAL A 143 -15.55 28.80 5.83
C VAL A 143 -16.08 27.95 4.68
N ILE A 144 -17.36 27.61 4.75
CA ILE A 144 -18.04 26.88 3.68
C ILE A 144 -17.94 27.73 2.40
N PRO A 145 -17.27 27.25 1.34
CA PRO A 145 -17.12 28.02 0.13
C PRO A 145 -18.48 28.28 -0.52
N ASP A 146 -18.68 29.48 -1.05
CA ASP A 146 -19.93 29.86 -1.71
C ASP A 146 -20.19 29.01 -2.96
N HIS A 147 -19.11 28.67 -3.68
CA HIS A 147 -19.13 27.83 -4.87
C HIS A 147 -18.08 26.73 -4.77
N LEU A 148 -18.44 25.53 -5.22
CA LEU A 148 -17.48 24.44 -5.41
C LEU A 148 -17.01 24.41 -6.87
N PRO A 149 -15.77 23.95 -7.14
CA PRO A 149 -15.34 23.64 -8.49
C PRO A 149 -16.33 22.68 -9.16
N ALA A 150 -16.63 22.92 -10.43
CA ALA A 150 -17.56 22.08 -11.18
C ALA A 150 -17.00 20.66 -11.34
N PRO A 151 -17.86 19.63 -11.34
CA PRO A 151 -17.41 18.27 -11.61
C PRO A 151 -16.75 18.19 -12.99
N HIS A 152 -15.60 17.53 -13.07
CA HIS A 152 -15.01 17.19 -14.35
C HIS A 152 -15.98 16.35 -15.18
N ALA A 153 -15.94 16.49 -16.51
CA ALA A 153 -16.79 15.71 -17.41
C ALA A 153 -16.51 14.21 -17.21
N SER A 154 -17.38 13.52 -16.47
CA SER A 154 -17.19 12.11 -16.15
C SER A 154 -17.57 11.26 -17.36
N ARG A 155 -16.68 10.34 -17.75
CA ARG A 155 -16.99 9.31 -18.75
C ARG A 155 -17.83 8.23 -18.08
N LYS A 156 -18.85 7.71 -18.76
CA LYS A 156 -19.68 6.63 -18.20
C LYS A 156 -18.81 5.40 -17.90
N LYS A 157 -18.95 4.86 -16.68
CA LYS A 157 -18.27 3.62 -16.25
C LYS A 157 -18.60 2.50 -17.23
N ASN A 158 -17.59 1.84 -17.81
CA ASN A 158 -17.77 0.78 -18.80
C ASN A 158 -16.97 -0.48 -18.44
N PHE A 159 -17.62 -1.41 -17.75
CA PHE A 159 -17.00 -2.67 -17.35
C PHE A 159 -16.60 -3.54 -18.55
N SER A 160 -17.36 -3.52 -19.64
CA SER A 160 -17.09 -4.36 -20.82
C SER A 160 -15.73 -4.05 -21.46
N ILE A 161 -15.33 -2.77 -21.50
CA ILE A 161 -14.00 -2.37 -22.00
C ILE A 161 -12.89 -2.99 -21.15
N VAL A 162 -13.03 -2.94 -19.82
CA VAL A 162 -12.02 -3.54 -18.93
C VAL A 162 -12.00 -5.05 -19.08
N SER A 163 -13.16 -5.71 -19.14
CA SER A 163 -13.25 -7.16 -19.25
C SER A 163 -12.63 -7.68 -20.56
N ILE A 164 -12.97 -7.07 -21.70
CA ILE A 164 -12.41 -7.47 -23.00
C ILE A 164 -10.91 -7.17 -23.06
N GLY A 165 -10.50 -5.97 -22.60
CA GLY A 165 -9.09 -5.62 -22.55
C GLY A 165 -8.28 -6.57 -21.66
N SER A 166 -8.85 -6.95 -20.52
CA SER A 166 -8.24 -7.87 -19.55
C SER A 166 -8.07 -9.27 -20.12
N LEU A 167 -9.06 -9.75 -20.89
CA LEU A 167 -8.96 -11.01 -21.62
C LEU A 167 -7.78 -11.00 -22.58
N ILE A 168 -7.69 -9.96 -23.43
CA ILE A 168 -6.62 -9.81 -24.43
C ILE A 168 -5.25 -9.73 -23.76
N ILE A 169 -5.12 -8.90 -22.71
CA ILE A 169 -3.86 -8.75 -21.95
C ILE A 169 -3.40 -10.09 -21.38
N SER A 170 -4.32 -10.85 -20.78
CA SER A 170 -3.98 -12.13 -20.14
C SER A 170 -3.47 -13.15 -21.15
N LEU A 171 -4.09 -13.22 -22.34
CA LEU A 171 -3.65 -14.09 -23.43
C LEU A 171 -2.28 -13.67 -23.97
N LEU A 172 -2.06 -12.36 -24.20
CA LEU A 172 -0.78 -11.85 -24.67
C LEU A 172 0.34 -12.10 -23.66
N LEU A 173 0.09 -11.85 -22.37
CA LEU A 173 1.05 -12.15 -21.31
C LEU A 173 1.33 -13.65 -21.22
N GLY A 174 0.30 -14.49 -21.33
CA GLY A 174 0.45 -15.95 -21.36
C GLY A 174 1.41 -16.40 -22.46
N LEU A 175 1.27 -15.84 -23.67
CA LEU A 175 2.13 -16.14 -24.82
C LEU A 175 3.59 -15.68 -24.59
N VAL A 176 3.77 -14.46 -24.08
CA VAL A 176 5.09 -13.91 -23.76
C VAL A 176 5.80 -14.78 -22.71
N ILE A 177 5.09 -15.13 -21.63
CA ILE A 177 5.63 -15.98 -20.57
C ILE A 177 5.97 -17.37 -21.11
N ALA A 178 5.13 -17.94 -21.98
CA ALA A 178 5.39 -19.25 -22.59
C ALA A 178 6.69 -19.25 -23.40
N THR A 179 6.86 -18.23 -24.23
CA THR A 179 8.05 -18.06 -25.07
C THR A 179 9.32 -17.95 -24.21
N ILE A 180 9.27 -17.13 -23.17
CA ILE A 180 10.39 -16.94 -22.23
C ILE A 180 10.63 -18.21 -21.40
N SER A 181 9.59 -18.95 -21.02
CA SER A 181 9.75 -20.16 -20.21
C SER A 181 10.42 -21.31 -20.97
N ILE A 182 10.24 -21.37 -22.30
CA ILE A 182 10.86 -22.40 -23.14
C ILE A 182 12.31 -22.03 -23.48
N HIS A 183 12.54 -20.77 -23.86
CA HIS A 183 13.84 -20.32 -24.39
C HIS A 183 14.76 -19.68 -23.34
N GLY A 184 14.20 -19.26 -22.22
CA GLY A 184 14.88 -18.47 -21.20
C GLY A 184 15.11 -19.21 -19.89
N ILE A 185 15.74 -18.52 -18.95
CA ILE A 185 15.95 -19.02 -17.59
C ILE A 185 14.80 -18.54 -16.72
N TYR A 186 14.02 -19.48 -16.18
CA TYR A 186 12.90 -19.18 -15.31
C TYR A 186 13.32 -19.18 -13.83
N PHE A 187 13.18 -18.03 -13.17
CA PHE A 187 13.42 -17.86 -11.74
C PHE A 187 12.09 -17.70 -10.99
N ILE A 188 11.71 -18.74 -10.24
CA ILE A 188 10.54 -18.74 -9.37
C ILE A 188 10.62 -17.55 -8.40
N GLY A 189 9.51 -16.85 -8.23
CA GLY A 189 9.37 -15.65 -7.42
C GLY A 189 9.56 -14.36 -8.22
N VAL A 190 10.64 -14.26 -8.99
CA VAL A 190 10.95 -13.05 -9.77
C VAL A 190 9.95 -12.89 -10.92
N PHE A 191 9.67 -13.97 -11.64
CA PHE A 191 8.73 -13.96 -12.75
C PHE A 191 7.32 -13.57 -12.30
N GLU A 192 6.83 -14.17 -11.21
CA GLU A 192 5.49 -13.92 -10.67
C GLU A 192 5.31 -12.46 -10.27
N VAL A 193 6.35 -11.89 -9.63
CA VAL A 193 6.36 -10.47 -9.27
C VAL A 193 6.32 -9.58 -10.52
N LEU A 194 7.12 -9.87 -11.54
CA LEU A 194 7.13 -9.10 -12.79
C LEU A 194 5.80 -9.21 -13.56
N VAL A 195 5.20 -10.40 -13.60
CA VAL A 195 3.89 -10.62 -14.21
C VAL A 195 2.82 -9.85 -13.45
N GLY A 196 2.83 -9.89 -12.11
CA GLY A 196 1.89 -9.15 -11.28
C GLY A 196 2.01 -7.63 -11.47
N ILE A 197 3.24 -7.11 -11.56
CA ILE A 197 3.50 -5.70 -11.89
C ILE A 197 2.95 -5.35 -13.28
N SER A 198 3.20 -6.21 -14.26
CA SER A 198 2.78 -5.99 -15.66
C SER A 198 1.27 -5.98 -15.80
N LEU A 199 0.56 -6.93 -15.16
CA LEU A 199 -0.90 -6.97 -15.12
C LEU A 199 -1.47 -5.69 -14.52
N ALA A 200 -0.98 -5.28 -13.34
CA ALA A 200 -1.45 -4.06 -12.68
C ALA A 200 -1.17 -2.80 -13.53
N TYR A 201 0.00 -2.73 -14.17
CA TYR A 201 0.36 -1.62 -15.04
C TYR A 201 -0.55 -1.52 -16.27
N LEU A 202 -0.85 -2.63 -16.94
CA LEU A 202 -1.75 -2.63 -18.09
C LEU A 202 -3.20 -2.34 -17.67
N LEU A 203 -3.63 -2.87 -16.53
CA LEU A 203 -4.94 -2.56 -15.93
C LEU A 203 -5.09 -1.07 -15.62
N LYS A 204 -4.02 -0.36 -15.22
CA LYS A 204 -4.05 1.10 -15.03
C LYS A 204 -4.60 1.83 -16.25
N TYR A 205 -4.15 1.46 -17.45
CA TYR A 205 -4.62 2.07 -18.69
C TYR A 205 -6.07 1.73 -18.99
N LEU A 206 -6.47 0.47 -18.77
CA LEU A 206 -7.86 0.05 -18.94
C LEU A 206 -8.80 0.77 -17.96
N ILE A 207 -8.40 0.97 -16.71
CA ILE A 207 -9.17 1.70 -15.69
C ILE A 207 -9.36 3.16 -16.12
N LYS A 208 -8.29 3.83 -16.56
CA LYS A 208 -8.37 5.21 -17.08
C LYS A 208 -9.26 5.31 -18.31
N TRP A 209 -9.21 4.32 -19.20
CA TRP A 209 -10.01 4.33 -20.43
C TRP A 209 -11.49 4.03 -20.19
N SER A 210 -11.79 3.04 -19.35
CA SER A 210 -13.14 2.58 -19.02
C SER A 210 -13.86 3.41 -17.96
N ASN A 211 -13.10 4.23 -17.23
CA ASN A 211 -13.54 4.92 -16.02
C ASN A 211 -14.10 3.99 -14.92
N PHE A 212 -13.66 2.73 -14.84
CA PHE A 212 -14.21 1.74 -13.92
C PHE A 212 -13.31 1.49 -12.70
N THR A 213 -13.84 1.72 -11.49
CA THR A 213 -13.07 1.72 -10.22
C THR A 213 -13.65 0.82 -9.12
N GLU A 214 -14.70 0.04 -9.40
CA GLU A 214 -15.37 -0.78 -8.38
C GLU A 214 -14.47 -1.94 -7.92
N ILE A 215 -13.92 -1.82 -6.71
CA ILE A 215 -12.87 -2.70 -6.18
C ILE A 215 -13.27 -4.18 -6.23
N LYS A 216 -14.47 -4.55 -5.76
CA LYS A 216 -14.91 -5.96 -5.73
C LYS A 216 -14.92 -6.61 -7.11
N LYS A 217 -15.44 -5.91 -8.13
CA LYS A 217 -15.47 -6.46 -9.51
C LYS A 217 -14.06 -6.49 -10.12
N MET A 218 -13.23 -5.50 -9.82
CA MET A 218 -11.83 -5.49 -10.25
C MET A 218 -11.01 -6.62 -9.61
N GLU A 219 -11.30 -6.99 -8.37
CA GLU A 219 -10.69 -8.12 -7.67
C GLU A 219 -11.00 -9.45 -8.37
N TYR A 220 -12.28 -9.74 -8.63
CA TYR A 220 -12.68 -10.94 -9.37
C TYR A 220 -12.11 -10.97 -10.79
N LEU A 221 -12.08 -9.81 -11.47
CA LEU A 221 -11.49 -9.69 -12.79
C LEU A 221 -9.99 -10.01 -12.75
N LEU A 222 -9.25 -9.48 -11.79
CA LEU A 222 -7.83 -9.75 -11.61
C LEU A 222 -7.57 -11.23 -11.33
N MET A 223 -8.39 -11.87 -10.49
CA MET A 223 -8.29 -13.32 -10.24
C MET A 223 -8.45 -14.12 -11.54
N GLY A 224 -9.45 -13.76 -12.36
CA GLY A 224 -9.65 -14.35 -13.67
C GLY A 224 -8.48 -14.11 -14.62
N MET A 225 -7.89 -12.91 -14.62
CA MET A 225 -6.72 -12.58 -15.44
C MET A 225 -5.50 -13.41 -15.06
N VAL A 226 -5.21 -13.54 -13.76
CA VAL A 226 -4.08 -14.34 -13.28
C VAL A 226 -4.26 -15.80 -13.68
N PHE A 227 -5.43 -16.38 -13.41
CA PHE A 227 -5.74 -17.74 -13.82
C PHE A 227 -5.59 -17.94 -15.33
N LEU A 228 -6.19 -17.06 -16.13
CA LEU A 228 -6.14 -17.14 -17.59
C LEU A 228 -4.72 -16.96 -18.13
N THR A 229 -3.92 -16.08 -17.55
CA THR A 229 -2.53 -15.85 -17.93
C THR A 229 -1.70 -17.14 -17.77
N TYR A 230 -1.82 -17.82 -16.63
CA TYR A 230 -1.07 -19.06 -16.40
C TYR A 230 -1.66 -20.25 -17.17
N PHE A 231 -2.97 -20.34 -17.30
CA PHE A 231 -3.61 -21.39 -18.11
C PHE A 231 -3.23 -21.26 -19.59
N SER A 232 -3.30 -20.05 -20.15
CA SER A 232 -2.88 -19.79 -21.53
C SER A 232 -1.37 -19.97 -21.71
N ASN A 233 -0.54 -19.60 -20.73
CA ASN A 233 0.88 -19.93 -20.72
C ASN A 233 1.12 -21.45 -20.87
N GLN A 234 0.40 -22.31 -20.13
CA GLN A 234 0.52 -23.77 -20.27
C GLN A 234 0.15 -24.23 -21.69
N TYR A 235 -0.95 -23.67 -22.24
CA TYR A 235 -1.41 -24.00 -23.58
C TYR A 235 -0.45 -23.54 -24.68
N PHE A 236 0.09 -22.31 -24.59
CA PHE A 236 1.06 -21.81 -25.55
C PHE A 236 2.39 -22.55 -25.48
N GLN A 237 2.84 -22.96 -24.29
CA GLN A 237 4.03 -23.80 -24.18
C GLN A 237 3.84 -25.13 -24.90
N PHE A 238 2.67 -25.75 -24.74
CA PHE A 238 2.30 -26.97 -25.46
C PHE A 238 2.39 -26.77 -26.99
N GLU A 239 1.76 -25.73 -27.52
CA GLU A 239 1.78 -25.44 -28.97
C GLU A 239 3.21 -25.16 -29.47
N ILE A 240 4.01 -24.37 -28.74
CA ILE A 240 5.40 -24.06 -29.13
C ILE A 240 6.26 -25.34 -29.14
N ILE A 241 6.16 -26.18 -28.11
CA ILE A 241 6.94 -27.44 -28.03
C ILE A 241 6.59 -28.39 -29.17
N LEU A 242 5.30 -28.53 -29.50
CA LEU A 242 4.88 -29.37 -30.62
C LEU A 242 5.44 -28.86 -31.96
N LEU A 243 5.40 -27.55 -32.15
CA LEU A 243 5.83 -26.90 -33.39
C LEU A 243 7.35 -26.99 -33.57
N GLU A 244 8.14 -26.83 -32.51
CA GLU A 244 9.61 -26.88 -32.57
C GLU A 244 10.16 -28.30 -32.72
N ASN A 245 9.50 -29.31 -32.13
CA ASN A 245 10.01 -30.67 -32.08
C ASN A 245 9.41 -31.60 -33.14
N ASN A 246 8.53 -31.09 -34.03
CA ASN A 246 7.83 -31.87 -35.06
C ASN A 246 7.17 -33.15 -34.51
N LEU A 247 6.59 -33.06 -33.31
CA LEU A 247 5.99 -34.20 -32.63
C LEU A 247 4.63 -34.53 -33.25
N GLU A 248 4.21 -35.80 -33.16
CA GLU A 248 2.83 -36.17 -33.45
C GLU A 248 1.87 -35.35 -32.58
N ARG A 249 0.73 -34.96 -33.16
CA ARG A 249 -0.23 -34.05 -32.53
C ARG A 249 -0.95 -34.76 -31.39
N ILE A 250 -0.33 -34.80 -30.21
CA ILE A 250 -0.98 -35.21 -28.96
C ILE A 250 -1.99 -34.14 -28.53
N SER A 251 -2.99 -34.53 -27.76
CA SER A 251 -3.95 -33.59 -27.19
C SER A 251 -3.35 -32.79 -26.03
N PHE A 252 -3.89 -31.59 -25.77
CA PHE A 252 -3.43 -30.76 -24.64
C PHE A 252 -3.57 -31.46 -23.28
N PHE A 253 -4.60 -32.29 -23.09
CA PHE A 253 -4.78 -33.05 -21.84
C PHE A 253 -3.76 -34.17 -21.70
N GLU A 254 -3.35 -34.82 -22.78
CA GLU A 254 -2.24 -35.78 -22.76
C GLU A 254 -0.92 -35.07 -22.43
N PHE A 255 -0.69 -33.89 -22.99
CA PHE A 255 0.45 -33.06 -22.59
C PHE A 255 0.46 -32.75 -21.10
N LEU A 256 -0.68 -32.33 -20.53
CA LEU A 256 -0.81 -32.08 -19.09
C LEU A 256 -0.56 -33.35 -18.27
N LYS A 257 -1.05 -34.51 -18.73
CA LYS A 257 -0.83 -35.80 -18.08
C LYS A 257 0.66 -36.15 -18.06
N ILE A 258 1.35 -36.04 -19.19
CA ILE A 258 2.80 -36.24 -19.30
C ILE A 258 3.54 -35.28 -18.36
N ARG A 259 3.13 -34.01 -18.30
CA ARG A 259 3.75 -33.01 -17.43
C ARG A 259 3.60 -33.35 -15.95
N LEU A 260 2.44 -33.86 -15.55
CA LEU A 260 2.19 -34.33 -14.19
C LEU A 260 3.00 -35.60 -13.87
N GLU A 261 3.07 -36.56 -14.81
CA GLU A 261 3.86 -37.79 -14.65
C GLU A 261 5.35 -37.51 -14.49
N GLN A 262 5.90 -36.57 -15.27
CA GLN A 262 7.29 -36.13 -15.15
C GLN A 262 7.54 -35.32 -13.87
N GLY A 263 6.52 -34.59 -13.40
CA GLY A 263 6.58 -33.81 -12.18
C GLY A 263 7.54 -32.62 -12.24
N LEU A 264 7.82 -32.03 -11.07
CA LEU A 264 8.78 -30.95 -10.94
C LEU A 264 10.13 -31.48 -10.43
N THR A 265 11.17 -31.29 -11.22
CA THR A 265 12.56 -31.60 -10.83
C THR A 265 13.33 -30.31 -10.58
N ILE A 266 13.77 -30.10 -9.34
CA ILE A 266 14.60 -28.95 -8.95
C ILE A 266 16.03 -29.46 -8.74
N LYS A 267 16.92 -29.16 -9.69
CA LYS A 267 18.28 -29.71 -9.74
C LYS A 267 18.26 -31.24 -9.76
N THR A 268 18.54 -31.89 -8.63
CA THR A 268 18.54 -33.36 -8.48
C THR A 268 17.33 -33.88 -7.69
N LEU A 269 16.51 -32.99 -7.13
CA LEU A 269 15.37 -33.36 -6.29
C LEU A 269 14.12 -33.44 -7.16
N ASN A 270 13.62 -34.65 -7.39
CA ASN A 270 12.32 -34.86 -8.02
C ASN A 270 11.22 -34.77 -6.95
N THR A 271 10.42 -33.71 -7.03
CA THR A 271 9.27 -33.47 -6.13
C THR A 271 7.97 -34.09 -6.66
N GLY A 272 8.02 -34.71 -7.84
CA GLY A 272 6.90 -35.34 -8.51
C GLY A 272 5.79 -34.35 -8.87
N TRP A 273 4.61 -34.89 -9.11
CA TRP A 273 3.40 -34.13 -9.42
C TRP A 273 2.96 -33.20 -8.29
N ILE A 274 3.23 -33.57 -7.02
CA ILE A 274 2.84 -32.78 -5.85
C ILE A 274 3.59 -31.44 -5.86
N GLY A 275 4.92 -31.47 -6.04
CA GLY A 275 5.71 -30.25 -6.10
C GLY A 275 5.35 -29.37 -7.28
N LEU A 276 4.95 -29.96 -8.41
CA LEU A 276 4.47 -29.21 -9.58
C LEU A 276 3.17 -28.45 -9.27
N ILE A 277 2.19 -29.11 -8.64
CA ILE A 277 0.91 -28.47 -8.26
C ILE A 277 1.15 -27.36 -7.22
N VAL A 278 1.98 -27.63 -6.20
CA VAL A 278 2.34 -26.61 -5.19
C VAL A 278 2.99 -25.41 -5.87
N SER A 279 3.89 -25.64 -6.83
CA SER A 279 4.51 -24.56 -7.61
C SER A 279 3.46 -23.74 -8.36
N TRP A 280 2.48 -24.36 -9.02
CA TRP A 280 1.41 -23.63 -9.72
C TRP A 280 0.55 -22.81 -8.76
N ILE A 281 0.21 -23.35 -7.59
CA ILE A 281 -0.54 -22.61 -6.56
C ILE A 281 0.26 -21.39 -6.10
N VAL A 282 1.55 -21.56 -5.79
CA VAL A 282 2.43 -20.46 -5.37
C VAL A 282 2.51 -19.40 -6.47
N GLN A 283 2.62 -19.79 -7.75
CA GLN A 283 2.65 -18.87 -8.88
C GLN A 283 1.39 -18.01 -8.96
N LEU A 284 0.20 -18.64 -8.87
CA LEU A 284 -1.08 -17.96 -8.89
C LEU A 284 -1.22 -16.98 -7.71
N VAL A 285 -0.95 -17.46 -6.50
CA VAL A 285 -1.10 -16.70 -5.26
C VAL A 285 -0.16 -15.50 -5.23
N LEU A 286 1.14 -15.72 -5.50
CA LEU A 286 2.13 -14.65 -5.45
C LEU A 286 1.85 -13.56 -6.49
N THR A 287 1.53 -13.97 -7.73
CA THR A 287 1.18 -13.03 -8.80
C THR A 287 -0.05 -12.21 -8.45
N TYR A 288 -1.09 -12.87 -7.92
CA TYR A 288 -2.34 -12.21 -7.51
C TYR A 288 -2.08 -11.15 -6.45
N TYR A 289 -1.40 -11.48 -5.35
CA TYR A 289 -1.16 -10.52 -4.27
C TYR A 289 -0.34 -9.31 -4.74
N VAL A 290 0.71 -9.54 -5.54
CA VAL A 290 1.53 -8.45 -6.09
C VAL A 290 0.69 -7.53 -6.98
N ALA A 291 -0.12 -8.12 -7.87
CA ALA A 291 -0.99 -7.34 -8.76
C ALA A 291 -2.08 -6.60 -7.99
N PHE A 292 -2.69 -7.24 -6.99
CA PHE A 292 -3.79 -6.70 -6.20
C PHE A 292 -3.37 -5.48 -5.38
N LEU A 293 -2.25 -5.55 -4.66
CA LEU A 293 -1.73 -4.42 -3.89
C LEU A 293 -1.44 -3.20 -4.77
N ARG A 294 -0.94 -3.44 -5.99
CA ARG A 294 -0.70 -2.37 -6.97
C ARG A 294 -1.99 -1.83 -7.55
N LEU A 295 -2.95 -2.70 -7.86
CA LEU A 295 -4.26 -2.35 -8.36
C LEU A 295 -5.00 -1.43 -7.37
N LEU A 296 -5.01 -1.77 -6.08
CA LEU A 296 -5.57 -0.91 -5.02
C LEU A 296 -4.93 0.49 -5.06
N SER A 297 -3.60 0.54 -5.08
CA SER A 297 -2.87 1.81 -5.15
C SER A 297 -3.24 2.63 -6.39
N ILE A 298 -3.45 1.98 -7.54
CA ILE A 298 -3.84 2.62 -8.80
C ILE A 298 -5.28 3.16 -8.73
N ILE A 299 -6.23 2.36 -8.25
CA ILE A 299 -7.63 2.75 -8.12
C ILE A 299 -7.77 3.93 -7.16
N THR A 300 -7.16 3.85 -5.98
CA THR A 300 -7.15 4.92 -4.97
C THR A 300 -6.57 6.22 -5.54
N THR A 301 -5.42 6.14 -6.21
CA THR A 301 -4.80 7.33 -6.82
C THR A 301 -5.71 7.93 -7.90
N TYR A 302 -6.30 7.09 -8.74
CA TYR A 302 -7.19 7.54 -9.80
C TYR A 302 -8.50 8.15 -9.28
N GLN A 303 -9.08 7.62 -8.20
CA GLN A 303 -10.25 8.22 -7.55
C GLN A 303 -9.94 9.59 -6.95
N LEU A 304 -8.78 9.74 -6.30
CA LEU A 304 -8.35 11.02 -5.71
C LEU A 304 -8.01 12.07 -6.78
N GLU A 305 -7.35 11.69 -7.87
CA GLU A 305 -6.98 12.61 -8.96
C GLU A 305 -8.20 13.24 -9.66
N LYS A 306 -9.38 12.62 -9.57
CA LYS A 306 -10.60 13.09 -10.24
C LYS A 306 -11.37 14.15 -9.48
N ILE A 307 -11.21 14.25 -8.17
CA ILE A 307 -12.06 15.09 -7.34
C ILE A 307 -11.23 16.27 -6.85
N PRO A 308 -11.66 17.52 -7.11
CA PRO A 308 -11.01 18.70 -6.58
C PRO A 308 -10.92 18.63 -5.05
N VAL A 309 -9.78 19.06 -4.50
CA VAL A 309 -9.52 18.94 -3.06
C VAL A 309 -10.56 19.72 -2.25
N GLU A 310 -11.02 20.86 -2.76
CA GLU A 310 -12.05 21.71 -2.14
C GLU A 310 -13.38 20.97 -1.95
N VAL A 311 -13.71 20.05 -2.85
CA VAL A 311 -14.93 19.23 -2.77
C VAL A 311 -14.76 18.13 -1.72
N LEU A 312 -13.56 17.55 -1.62
CA LEU A 312 -13.25 16.56 -0.58
C LEU A 312 -13.28 17.19 0.81
N ASP A 313 -12.68 18.37 0.98
CA ASP A 313 -12.67 19.11 2.24
C ASP A 313 -14.09 19.51 2.67
N PHE A 314 -14.91 19.98 1.72
CA PHE A 314 -16.33 20.27 1.96
C PHE A 314 -17.11 19.05 2.45
N CYS A 315 -16.89 17.87 1.85
CA CYS A 315 -17.54 16.64 2.29
C CYS A 315 -17.05 16.19 3.66
N ASN A 316 -15.73 16.19 3.88
CA ASN A 316 -15.12 15.81 5.15
C ASN A 316 -15.63 16.70 6.29
N TYR A 317 -15.70 18.01 6.08
CA TYR A 317 -16.29 18.95 7.02
C TYR A 317 -17.70 18.50 7.45
N HIS A 318 -18.58 18.23 6.49
CA HIS A 318 -19.95 17.86 6.79
C HIS A 318 -20.07 16.48 7.47
N PHE A 319 -19.24 15.50 7.09
CA PHE A 319 -19.19 14.21 7.75
C PHE A 319 -18.69 14.32 9.20
N ILE A 320 -17.66 15.13 9.45
CA ILE A 320 -17.14 15.41 10.81
C ILE A 320 -18.22 16.07 11.68
N LYS A 321 -19.06 16.92 11.10
CA LYS A 321 -20.24 17.51 11.76
C LYS A 321 -21.40 16.52 11.96
N GLY A 322 -21.19 15.23 11.69
CA GLY A 322 -22.16 14.16 11.93
C GLY A 322 -23.28 14.08 10.90
N LYS A 323 -23.18 14.78 9.77
CA LYS A 323 -24.17 14.63 8.69
C LYS A 323 -24.08 13.25 8.06
N SER A 324 -25.23 12.67 7.78
CA SER A 324 -25.37 11.44 7.01
C SER A 324 -24.99 11.65 5.54
N GLU A 325 -24.66 10.56 4.85
CA GLU A 325 -24.33 10.58 3.42
C GLU A 325 -25.41 11.30 2.58
N GLN A 326 -26.70 11.07 2.87
CA GLN A 326 -27.80 11.72 2.16
C GLN A 326 -27.85 13.23 2.39
N GLU A 327 -27.54 13.69 3.59
CA GLU A 327 -27.47 15.11 3.90
C GLU A 327 -26.28 15.77 3.19
N VAL A 328 -25.12 15.11 3.14
CA VAL A 328 -23.97 15.60 2.38
C VAL A 328 -24.27 15.66 0.87
N ARG A 329 -25.00 14.69 0.31
CA ARG A 329 -25.49 14.77 -1.09
C ARG A 329 -26.34 15.99 -1.34
N ASN A 330 -27.23 16.32 -0.41
CA ASN A 330 -28.09 17.49 -0.55
C ASN A 330 -27.27 18.78 -0.53
N GLU A 331 -26.24 18.88 0.33
CA GLU A 331 -25.35 20.04 0.35
C GLU A 331 -24.48 20.15 -0.92
N LEU A 332 -23.95 19.04 -1.41
CA LEU A 332 -23.23 18.98 -2.69
C LEU A 332 -24.11 19.44 -3.86
N SER A 333 -25.35 18.98 -3.90
CA SER A 333 -26.32 19.35 -4.94
C SER A 333 -26.57 20.86 -4.97
N LYS A 334 -26.74 21.50 -3.79
CA LYS A 334 -26.86 22.97 -3.69
C LYS A 334 -25.63 23.71 -4.22
N LYS A 335 -24.46 23.06 -4.22
CA LYS A 335 -23.18 23.60 -4.69
C LYS A 335 -22.83 23.19 -6.12
N GLY A 336 -23.80 22.68 -6.89
CA GLY A 336 -23.65 22.36 -8.32
C GLY A 336 -23.30 20.90 -8.64
N TRP A 337 -23.14 20.05 -7.62
CA TRP A 337 -22.89 18.62 -7.77
C TRP A 337 -24.21 17.84 -7.72
N THR A 338 -25.06 18.01 -8.73
CA THR A 338 -26.44 17.49 -8.75
C THR A 338 -26.56 16.03 -9.22
N LEU A 339 -25.59 15.56 -10.01
CA LEU A 339 -25.60 14.20 -10.54
C LEU A 339 -25.16 13.19 -9.48
N ILE A 340 -25.99 12.15 -9.28
CA ILE A 340 -25.75 11.08 -8.29
C ILE A 340 -24.42 10.38 -8.57
N GLU A 341 -24.06 10.19 -9.84
CA GLU A 341 -22.82 9.56 -10.26
C GLU A 341 -21.60 10.35 -9.78
N ASN A 342 -21.63 11.68 -9.91
CA ASN A 342 -20.52 12.53 -9.49
C ASN A 342 -20.42 12.55 -7.96
N GLN A 343 -21.55 12.60 -7.25
CA GLN A 343 -21.57 12.49 -5.79
C GLN A 343 -21.02 11.15 -5.30
N ASN A 344 -21.36 10.05 -5.98
CA ASN A 344 -20.81 8.73 -5.68
C ASN A 344 -19.30 8.70 -5.85
N GLU A 345 -18.76 9.33 -6.91
CA GLU A 345 -17.30 9.43 -7.10
C GLU A 345 -16.63 10.24 -5.98
N VAL A 346 -17.26 11.31 -5.48
CA VAL A 346 -16.76 12.07 -4.31
C VAL A 346 -16.69 11.17 -3.07
N PHE A 347 -17.75 10.40 -2.77
CA PHE A 347 -17.75 9.53 -1.60
C PHE A 347 -16.80 8.34 -1.73
N GLU A 348 -16.65 7.78 -2.93
CA GLU A 348 -15.59 6.82 -3.24
C GLU A 348 -14.21 7.42 -2.94
N ALA A 349 -13.96 8.67 -3.34
CA ALA A 349 -12.69 9.36 -3.09
C ALA A 349 -12.46 9.66 -1.60
N VAL A 350 -13.49 10.10 -0.87
CA VAL A 350 -13.42 10.28 0.61
C VAL A 350 -13.07 8.96 1.28
N GLY A 351 -13.74 7.85 0.93
CA GLY A 351 -13.38 6.52 1.42
C GLY A 351 -11.95 6.10 1.05
N ALA A 352 -11.49 6.47 -0.15
CA ALA A 352 -10.14 6.17 -0.62
C ALA A 352 -9.03 6.90 0.16
N ILE A 353 -9.31 8.07 0.76
CA ILE A 353 -8.37 8.75 1.67
C ILE A 353 -8.08 7.86 2.87
N TYR A 354 -9.11 7.32 3.53
CA TYR A 354 -8.96 6.38 4.64
C TYR A 354 -8.22 5.11 4.22
N GLY A 355 -8.56 4.55 3.05
CA GLY A 355 -7.84 3.40 2.50
C GLY A 355 -6.36 3.67 2.18
N LYS A 356 -6.00 4.89 1.74
CA LYS A 356 -4.60 5.28 1.47
C LYS A 356 -3.77 5.32 2.77
N ILE A 357 -4.38 5.79 3.85
CA ILE A 357 -3.77 5.81 5.19
C ILE A 357 -3.50 4.36 5.65
N GLU A 358 -4.45 3.45 5.47
CA GLU A 358 -4.25 2.02 5.79
C GLU A 358 -3.19 1.33 4.90
N LEU A 359 -3.17 1.62 3.59
CA LEU A 359 -2.16 1.09 2.68
C LEU A 359 -0.75 1.59 3.00
N GLY A 360 -0.61 2.85 3.46
CA GLY A 360 0.67 3.40 3.94
C GLY A 360 1.21 2.64 5.15
N ARG A 361 0.32 2.18 6.03
CA ARG A 361 0.64 1.36 7.19
C ARG A 361 1.06 -0.07 6.81
N LEU A 362 0.39 -0.69 5.84
CA LEU A 362 0.62 -2.08 5.41
C LEU A 362 1.83 -2.28 4.49
N LYS A 363 2.11 -1.32 3.60
CA LYS A 363 3.35 -1.31 2.80
C LYS A 363 4.55 -1.21 3.74
#